data_AF-A0A7S1RD11-F1
#
_entry.id   AF-A0A7S1RD11-F1
#
_cell.length_a   1.000
_cell.length_b   1.000
_cell.length_c   1.000
_cell.angle_alpha   90.00
_cell.angle_beta   90.00
_cell.angle_gamma   90.00
#
_symmetry.space_group_name_H-M   'P 1'
#
loop_
_entity.id
_entity.type
_entity.pdbx_description
1 polymer ?
#
loop_
_entity_poly.entity_id
_entity_poly.type
_entity_poly.pdbx_seq_one_letter_code
_entity_poly.pdbx_strand_id
1 'polypeptide(L)'
;GVWPAFFSIGTGVPWPDGGEMDILEYVNDDQGGMTSFHTSKQCKLDPDEVNKYGHMPDINQPANNGSNYNCLTRYCANCTALGCAPNVMPLHTGPQWANRPGVLAMERAASFTKIFYIPDGSVPQGFAEGKVNPEEWDRWVVSYYPFGSSSGCPDADNIMSPQRFIMNIAFCGDWASKVWGNSPACHDLGLSYNHTATRKKLRVSKDQCRAVDPLAEYAP
;
A
#
# COMPACT_ATOMS: atom_id res chain seq x y z
N GLY A 1 12.59 5.93 -6.76
CA GLY A 1 11.99 6.47 -7.99
C GLY A 1 10.90 5.55 -8.46
N VAL A 2 11.11 4.23 -8.35
CA VAL A 2 10.05 3.24 -8.56
C VAL A 2 8.90 3.40 -7.57
N TRP A 3 7.72 2.98 -8.01
CA TRP A 3 6.50 2.83 -7.22
C TRP A 3 5.75 1.56 -7.70
N PRO A 4 6.17 0.37 -7.24
CA PRO A 4 5.46 -0.88 -7.53
C PRO A 4 4.17 -1.00 -6.72
N ALA A 5 3.11 -1.50 -7.35
CA ALA A 5 1.85 -1.80 -6.70
C ALA A 5 1.21 -3.09 -7.24
N PHE A 6 0.65 -3.89 -6.34
CA PHE A 6 -0.35 -4.91 -6.62
C PHE A 6 -1.59 -4.57 -5.80
N PHE A 7 -2.67 -4.22 -6.48
CA PHE A 7 -3.87 -3.67 -5.85
C PHE A 7 -5.13 -4.11 -6.59
N SER A 8 -6.28 -3.87 -5.96
CA SER A 8 -7.60 -4.03 -6.58
C SER A 8 -8.35 -2.71 -6.52
N ILE A 9 -8.99 -2.32 -7.61
CA ILE A 9 -9.76 -1.08 -7.70
C ILE A 9 -11.21 -1.36 -8.11
N GLY A 10 -12.16 -0.64 -7.51
CA GLY A 10 -13.56 -0.70 -7.84
C GLY A 10 -13.88 -0.31 -9.28
N THR A 11 -14.87 -0.96 -9.85
CA THR A 11 -15.30 -0.75 -11.24
C THR A 11 -16.75 -0.29 -11.30
N GLY A 12 -17.09 0.46 -12.35
CA GLY A 12 -18.46 0.97 -12.57
C GLY A 12 -18.84 2.21 -11.76
N VAL A 13 -17.94 2.73 -10.92
CA VAL A 13 -18.09 3.98 -10.16
C VAL A 13 -16.77 4.77 -10.18
N PRO A 14 -16.80 6.10 -9.98
CA PRO A 14 -15.58 6.90 -9.86
C PRO A 14 -14.70 6.45 -8.70
N TRP A 15 -13.38 6.52 -8.87
CA TRP A 15 -12.46 6.37 -7.73
C TRP A 15 -12.59 7.58 -6.78
N PRO A 16 -12.57 7.41 -5.44
CA PRO A 16 -12.44 6.15 -4.69
C PRO A 16 -13.79 5.56 -4.21
N ASP A 17 -14.92 5.89 -4.84
CA ASP A 17 -16.27 5.45 -4.40
C ASP A 17 -16.44 3.93 -4.43
N GLY A 18 -15.71 3.26 -5.31
CA GLY A 18 -15.75 1.81 -5.49
C GLY A 18 -14.83 1.02 -4.56
N GLY A 19 -14.06 1.69 -3.72
CA GLY A 19 -13.00 1.12 -2.91
C GLY A 19 -11.75 0.79 -3.73
N GLU A 20 -10.58 0.98 -3.13
CA GLU A 20 -9.28 0.51 -3.63
C GLU A 20 -8.53 -0.16 -2.47
N MET A 21 -8.03 -1.37 -2.71
CA MET A 21 -7.27 -2.17 -1.77
C MET A 21 -5.88 -2.43 -2.32
N ASP A 22 -4.88 -1.82 -1.72
CA ASP A 22 -3.48 -2.07 -2.03
C ASP A 22 -3.02 -3.28 -1.23
N ILE A 23 -2.66 -4.33 -1.95
CA ILE A 23 -2.26 -5.63 -1.37
C ILE A 23 -0.75 -5.64 -1.12
N LEU A 24 -0.01 -4.95 -2.00
CA LEU A 24 1.41 -4.65 -1.82
C LEU A 24 1.73 -3.36 -2.55
N GLU A 25 2.13 -2.33 -1.82
CA GLU A 25 2.55 -1.06 -2.41
C GLU A 25 3.73 -0.48 -1.64
N TYR A 26 4.72 0.04 -2.37
CA TYR A 26 5.84 0.79 -1.79
C TYR A 26 6.44 1.73 -2.82
N VAL A 27 7.26 2.66 -2.33
CA VAL A 27 7.96 3.63 -3.16
C VAL A 27 9.46 3.61 -2.87
N ASN A 28 10.26 4.02 -3.85
CA ASN A 28 11.71 4.18 -3.68
C ASN A 28 12.39 2.91 -3.11
N ASP A 29 13.24 3.09 -2.11
CA ASP A 29 13.87 2.07 -1.26
C ASP A 29 13.25 2.10 0.15
N ASP A 30 11.99 2.52 0.26
CA ASP A 30 11.30 2.73 1.52
C ASP A 30 11.31 1.47 2.40
N GLN A 31 11.20 1.69 3.71
CA GLN A 31 11.36 0.68 4.75
C GLN A 31 10.25 -0.40 4.76
N GLY A 32 9.29 -0.33 3.84
CA GLY A 32 8.69 -1.55 3.30
C GLY A 32 7.36 -1.39 2.57
N GLY A 33 6.94 -2.49 1.96
CA GLY A 33 5.64 -2.69 1.33
C GLY A 33 4.53 -2.71 2.35
N MET A 34 3.49 -1.94 2.08
CA MET A 34 2.31 -1.81 2.91
C MET A 34 1.05 -2.23 2.16
N THR A 35 0.03 -2.58 2.94
CA THR A 35 -1.35 -2.65 2.49
C THR A 35 -2.07 -1.36 2.88
N SER A 36 -2.95 -0.87 2.01
CA SER A 36 -3.80 0.28 2.29
C SER A 36 -5.20 0.08 1.74
N PHE A 37 -6.16 0.79 2.34
CA PHE A 37 -7.51 0.86 1.83
C PHE A 37 -7.97 2.31 1.69
N HIS A 38 -8.58 2.58 0.54
CA HIS A 38 -9.03 3.89 0.13
C HIS A 38 -10.51 3.87 -0.25
N THR A 39 -11.30 4.77 0.34
CA THR A 39 -12.70 4.96 0.00
C THR A 39 -13.12 6.42 0.16
N SER A 40 -14.10 6.90 -0.61
CA SER A 40 -14.74 8.20 -0.37
C SER A 40 -15.80 8.14 0.73
N LYS A 41 -16.21 6.92 1.12
CA LYS A 41 -17.25 6.68 2.11
C LYS A 41 -16.72 6.88 3.51
N GLN A 42 -17.62 7.22 4.43
CA GLN A 42 -17.27 7.25 5.85
C GLN A 42 -16.92 5.82 6.31
N CYS A 43 -15.65 5.60 6.60
CA CYS A 43 -15.20 4.35 7.20
C CYS A 43 -13.99 4.59 8.10
N LYS A 44 -14.23 4.52 9.41
CA LYS A 44 -13.21 4.45 10.44
C LYS A 44 -13.24 3.07 11.07
N LEU A 45 -12.14 2.33 10.95
CA LEU A 45 -12.05 0.99 11.53
C LEU A 45 -11.96 1.07 13.06
N ASP A 46 -12.50 0.05 13.73
CA ASP A 46 -12.37 -0.09 15.16
C ASP A 46 -10.96 -0.59 15.53
N PRO A 47 -10.20 0.15 16.37
CA PRO A 47 -8.86 -0.25 16.77
C PRO A 47 -8.76 -1.65 17.39
N ASP A 48 -9.72 -2.04 18.24
CA ASP A 48 -9.66 -3.32 18.95
C ASP A 48 -9.91 -4.47 17.96
N GLU A 49 -10.82 -4.27 17.00
CA GLU A 49 -11.06 -5.24 15.92
C GLU A 49 -9.86 -5.37 14.98
N VAL A 50 -9.25 -4.25 14.57
CA VAL A 50 -8.07 -4.26 13.69
C VAL A 50 -6.93 -5.06 14.33
N ASN A 51 -6.72 -4.88 15.64
CA ASN A 51 -5.58 -5.49 16.35
C ASN A 51 -5.85 -6.93 16.83
N LYS A 52 -6.96 -7.56 16.41
CA LYS A 52 -7.33 -8.93 16.82
C LYS A 52 -6.29 -10.00 16.48
N TYR A 53 -5.54 -9.83 15.38
CA TYR A 53 -4.52 -10.78 14.92
C TYR A 53 -3.08 -10.32 15.20
N GLY A 54 -2.91 -9.28 16.02
CA GLY A 54 -1.62 -8.69 16.33
C GLY A 54 -1.65 -7.17 16.20
N HIS A 55 -0.60 -6.50 16.70
CA HIS A 55 -0.52 -5.05 16.61
C HIS A 55 -0.30 -4.62 15.16
N MET A 56 -1.24 -3.84 14.62
CA MET A 56 -1.24 -3.36 13.23
C MET A 56 -1.46 -1.84 13.17
N PRO A 57 -0.45 -1.01 13.48
CA PRO A 57 -0.60 0.44 13.41
C PRO A 57 -0.99 0.93 12.01
N ASP A 58 -1.82 1.97 11.96
CA ASP A 58 -2.14 2.72 10.74
C ASP A 58 -0.96 3.60 10.34
N ILE A 59 -0.18 3.14 9.36
CA ILE A 59 1.04 3.84 8.94
C ILE A 59 0.78 5.02 8.00
N ASN A 60 -0.42 5.14 7.43
CA ASN A 60 -0.82 6.35 6.69
C ASN A 60 -1.13 7.51 7.65
N GLN A 61 -1.38 7.20 8.92
CA GLN A 61 -1.76 8.17 9.94
C GLN A 61 -0.97 7.95 11.24
N PRO A 62 0.36 8.20 11.23
CA PRO A 62 1.23 7.92 12.38
C PRO A 62 0.89 8.77 13.63
N ALA A 63 0.10 9.83 13.48
CA ALA A 63 -0.46 10.57 14.61
C ALA A 63 -1.25 9.63 15.54
N ASN A 64 -1.26 9.92 16.85
CA ASN A 64 -1.90 9.08 17.86
C ASN A 64 -1.40 7.62 17.83
N ASN A 65 -0.11 7.40 17.59
CA ASN A 65 0.51 6.08 17.57
C ASN A 65 -0.12 5.11 16.53
N GLY A 66 -0.55 5.65 15.38
CA GLY A 66 -1.16 4.84 14.31
C GLY A 66 -2.54 4.29 14.65
N SER A 67 -3.29 4.90 15.58
CA SER A 67 -4.58 4.37 16.04
C SER A 67 -5.80 5.03 15.39
N ASN A 68 -5.63 5.80 14.30
CA ASN A 68 -6.75 6.53 13.70
C ASN A 68 -7.60 5.68 12.73
N TYR A 69 -6.99 4.80 11.95
CA TYR A 69 -7.66 3.85 11.04
C TYR A 69 -8.80 4.44 10.20
N ASN A 70 -8.64 5.68 9.72
CA ASN A 70 -9.66 6.36 8.93
C ASN A 70 -9.40 6.12 7.45
N CYS A 71 -10.21 5.28 6.82
CA CYS A 71 -10.05 4.86 5.43
C CYS A 71 -10.58 5.89 4.41
N LEU A 72 -11.11 7.02 4.88
CA LEU A 72 -11.49 8.12 4.01
C LEU A 72 -10.29 8.58 3.18
N THR A 73 -10.48 8.69 1.88
CA THR A 73 -9.50 9.20 0.92
C THR A 73 -10.06 10.41 0.22
N ARG A 74 -9.31 11.52 0.31
CA ARG A 74 -9.66 12.80 -0.30
C ARG A 74 -8.40 13.62 -0.52
N TYR A 75 -8.22 14.17 -1.71
CA TYR A 75 -7.12 15.10 -2.00
C TYR A 75 -7.63 16.54 -2.08
N CYS A 76 -7.13 17.41 -1.20
CA CYS A 76 -7.48 18.83 -1.16
C CYS A 76 -6.44 19.60 -0.34
N ALA A 77 -6.28 20.91 -0.61
CA ALA A 77 -5.18 21.71 -0.06
C ALA A 77 -5.06 21.71 1.49
N ASN A 78 -6.16 21.56 2.22
CA ASN A 78 -6.20 21.66 3.68
C ASN A 78 -7.02 20.55 4.36
N CYS A 79 -7.37 19.50 3.62
CA CYS A 79 -8.34 18.51 4.10
C CYS A 79 -8.03 17.08 3.63
N THR A 80 -6.77 16.85 3.24
CA THR A 80 -6.28 15.57 2.70
C THR A 80 -6.49 14.44 3.70
N ALA A 81 -7.01 13.33 3.21
CA ALA A 81 -7.09 12.07 3.91
C ALA A 81 -6.53 10.98 2.98
N LEU A 82 -5.65 10.13 3.51
CA LEU A 82 -4.82 9.19 2.72
C LEU A 82 -5.31 7.74 2.84
N GLY A 83 -6.55 7.53 3.27
CA GLY A 83 -7.00 6.18 3.61
C GLY A 83 -6.35 5.64 4.89
N CYS A 84 -6.49 4.34 5.09
CA CYS A 84 -6.01 3.61 6.27
C CYS A 84 -5.08 2.48 5.85
N ALA A 85 -4.00 2.28 6.61
CA ALA A 85 -2.98 1.27 6.32
C ALA A 85 -2.59 0.48 7.59
N PRO A 86 -3.51 -0.31 8.18
CA PRO A 86 -3.18 -1.19 9.29
C PRO A 86 -2.23 -2.29 8.81
N ASN A 87 -1.00 -2.34 9.32
CA ASN A 87 -0.01 -3.32 8.90
C ASN A 87 0.76 -3.92 10.07
N VAL A 88 1.03 -5.22 10.03
CA VAL A 88 1.99 -5.86 10.94
C VAL A 88 3.39 -5.33 10.68
N MET A 89 4.08 -4.94 11.75
CA MET A 89 5.46 -4.46 11.69
C MET A 89 6.48 -5.56 12.05
N PRO A 90 7.71 -5.52 11.50
CA PRO A 90 8.21 -4.57 10.51
C PRO A 90 7.76 -4.89 9.08
N LEU A 91 7.63 -3.86 8.24
CA LEU A 91 7.39 -4.04 6.81
C LEU A 91 8.62 -4.60 6.07
N HIS A 92 8.40 -5.06 4.84
CA HIS A 92 9.45 -5.62 3.99
C HIS A 92 9.80 -4.68 2.83
N THR A 93 11.06 -4.31 2.69
CA THR A 93 11.55 -3.55 1.53
C THR A 93 11.43 -4.37 0.23
N GLY A 94 11.48 -3.71 -0.92
CA GLY A 94 11.50 -4.41 -2.23
C GLY A 94 12.55 -5.54 -2.30
N PRO A 95 13.83 -5.31 -1.92
CA PRO A 95 14.82 -6.38 -1.82
C PRO A 95 14.48 -7.48 -0.82
N GLN A 96 13.82 -7.17 0.30
CA GLN A 96 13.39 -8.19 1.25
C GLN A 96 12.27 -9.06 0.67
N TRP A 97 11.28 -8.46 -0.01
CA TRP A 97 10.25 -9.20 -0.75
C TRP A 97 10.84 -10.10 -1.82
N ALA A 98 11.81 -9.60 -2.60
CA ALA A 98 12.49 -10.39 -3.63
C ALA A 98 13.23 -11.63 -3.09
N ASN A 99 13.66 -11.60 -1.83
CA ASN A 99 14.36 -12.71 -1.16
C ASN A 99 13.43 -13.54 -0.25
N ARG A 100 12.13 -13.29 -0.28
CA ARG A 100 11.12 -13.95 0.56
C ARG A 100 9.98 -14.46 -0.32
N PRO A 101 10.23 -15.51 -1.12
CA PRO A 101 9.17 -16.10 -1.94
C PRO A 101 8.05 -16.66 -1.05
N GLY A 102 6.84 -16.60 -1.56
CA GLY A 102 5.66 -17.08 -0.89
C GLY A 102 4.39 -16.66 -1.59
N VAL A 103 3.27 -16.85 -0.91
CA VAL A 103 1.94 -16.46 -1.37
C VAL A 103 1.53 -15.17 -0.67
N LEU A 104 1.18 -14.17 -1.47
CA LEU A 104 0.43 -13.01 -1.01
C LEU A 104 -1.04 -13.24 -1.40
N ALA A 105 -1.95 -13.30 -0.43
CA ALA A 105 -3.35 -13.60 -0.64
C ALA A 105 -4.25 -12.53 -0.05
N MET A 106 -5.42 -12.34 -0.67
CA MET A 106 -6.48 -11.49 -0.16
C MET A 106 -7.74 -12.35 0.03
N GLU A 107 -8.28 -12.36 1.24
CA GLU A 107 -9.63 -12.84 1.50
C GLU A 107 -10.56 -11.63 1.59
N ARG A 108 -11.61 -11.64 0.76
CA ARG A 108 -12.65 -10.60 0.75
C ARG A 108 -13.99 -11.21 1.10
N ALA A 109 -14.54 -10.83 2.25
CA ALA A 109 -15.93 -11.06 2.62
C ALA A 109 -16.76 -9.78 2.41
N ALA A 110 -18.06 -9.84 2.65
CA ALA A 110 -18.91 -8.64 2.66
C ALA A 110 -18.52 -7.68 3.80
N SER A 111 -18.16 -8.23 4.97
CA SER A 111 -17.90 -7.46 6.19
C SER A 111 -16.41 -7.22 6.48
N PHE A 112 -15.47 -7.83 5.75
CA PHE A 112 -14.05 -7.63 6.04
C PHE A 112 -13.15 -7.94 4.85
N THR A 113 -11.89 -7.51 4.97
CA THR A 113 -10.79 -8.01 4.14
C THR A 113 -9.59 -8.38 5.01
N LYS A 114 -8.96 -9.51 4.70
CA LYS A 114 -7.67 -9.94 5.28
C LYS A 114 -6.63 -10.05 4.17
N ILE A 115 -5.42 -9.58 4.45
CA ILE A 115 -4.25 -9.80 3.60
C ILE A 115 -3.31 -10.76 4.32
N PHE A 116 -2.84 -11.77 3.60
CA PHE A 116 -1.95 -12.79 4.13
C PHE A 116 -0.63 -12.81 3.38
N TYR A 117 0.46 -13.05 4.10
CA TYR A 117 1.72 -13.48 3.52
C TYR A 117 2.12 -14.85 4.09
N ILE A 118 2.10 -15.86 3.22
CA ILE A 118 2.45 -17.25 3.54
C ILE A 118 3.80 -17.55 2.92
N PRO A 119 4.88 -17.71 3.70
CA PRO A 119 6.20 -18.06 3.16
C PRO A 119 6.14 -19.37 2.36
N ASP A 120 6.94 -19.50 1.30
CA ASP A 120 6.93 -20.64 0.37
C ASP A 120 6.96 -22.02 1.07
N GLY A 121 7.83 -22.20 2.08
CA GLY A 121 7.91 -23.44 2.86
C GLY A 121 6.76 -23.68 3.85
N SER A 122 5.79 -22.78 3.91
CA SER A 122 4.61 -22.84 4.79
C SER A 122 3.29 -22.87 4.03
N VAL A 123 3.33 -22.89 2.69
CA VAL A 123 2.12 -22.94 1.85
C VAL A 123 1.35 -24.23 2.14
N PRO A 124 0.09 -24.15 2.61
CA PRO A 124 -0.74 -25.32 2.86
C PRO A 124 -0.91 -26.24 1.65
N GLN A 125 -1.11 -27.53 1.91
CA GLN A 125 -1.51 -28.47 0.87
C GLN A 125 -2.87 -28.05 0.27
N GLY A 126 -3.08 -28.33 -1.02
CA GLY A 126 -4.35 -28.02 -1.70
C GLY A 126 -4.37 -26.70 -2.49
N PHE A 127 -3.37 -25.84 -2.36
CA PHE A 127 -3.25 -24.60 -3.16
C PHE A 127 -3.31 -24.88 -4.67
N ALA A 128 -2.54 -25.86 -5.17
CA ALA A 128 -2.53 -26.24 -6.59
C ALA A 128 -3.86 -26.87 -7.06
N GLU A 129 -4.69 -27.34 -6.13
CA GLU A 129 -5.98 -27.99 -6.39
C GLU A 129 -7.17 -27.04 -6.15
N GLY A 130 -6.92 -25.78 -5.78
CA GLY A 130 -7.95 -24.82 -5.40
C GLY A 130 -8.67 -25.13 -4.09
N LYS A 131 -8.16 -26.07 -3.29
CA LYS A 131 -8.73 -26.46 -1.99
C LYS A 131 -8.06 -25.69 -0.86
N VAL A 132 -8.31 -24.39 -0.82
CA VAL A 132 -7.77 -23.50 0.21
C VAL A 132 -8.79 -23.26 1.32
N ASN A 133 -8.34 -23.20 2.57
CA ASN A 133 -9.16 -22.84 3.73
C ASN A 133 -8.54 -21.65 4.49
N PRO A 134 -8.91 -20.40 4.17
CA PRO A 134 -8.35 -19.21 4.82
C PRO A 134 -8.61 -19.11 6.33
N GLU A 135 -9.59 -19.84 6.87
CA GLU A 135 -9.89 -19.83 8.32
C GLU A 135 -8.71 -20.34 9.17
N GLU A 136 -7.81 -21.14 8.59
CA GLU A 136 -6.62 -21.67 9.26
C GLU A 136 -5.40 -20.75 9.11
N TRP A 137 -5.54 -19.61 8.42
CA TRP A 137 -4.42 -18.76 8.00
C TRP A 137 -4.18 -17.54 8.88
N ASP A 138 -4.89 -17.41 10.01
CA ASP A 138 -4.79 -16.22 10.88
C ASP A 138 -3.34 -15.90 11.30
N ARG A 139 -2.49 -16.91 11.45
CA ARG A 139 -1.04 -16.75 11.75
C ARG A 139 -0.23 -16.05 10.65
N TRP A 140 -0.77 -15.93 9.44
CA TRP A 140 -0.15 -15.30 8.28
C TRP A 140 -0.81 -13.98 7.90
N VAL A 141 -1.77 -13.50 8.70
CA VAL A 141 -2.40 -12.19 8.49
C VAL A 141 -1.35 -11.11 8.68
N VAL A 142 -1.17 -10.28 7.66
CA VAL A 142 -0.29 -9.10 7.68
C VAL A 142 -1.10 -7.79 7.75
N SER A 143 -2.38 -7.85 7.42
CA SER A 143 -3.31 -6.72 7.54
C SER A 143 -4.77 -7.19 7.66
N TYR A 144 -5.57 -6.44 8.41
CA TYR A 144 -6.99 -6.72 8.62
C TYR A 144 -7.83 -5.45 8.58
N TYR A 145 -8.90 -5.50 7.78
CA TYR A 145 -9.87 -4.42 7.58
C TYR A 145 -11.28 -4.91 8.02
N PRO A 146 -11.64 -4.75 9.30
CA PRO A 146 -12.91 -5.23 9.87
C PRO A 146 -14.10 -4.30 9.60
N PHE A 147 -14.44 -4.05 8.34
CA PHE A 147 -15.46 -3.06 7.96
C PHE A 147 -16.79 -3.22 8.72
N GLY A 148 -17.37 -4.43 8.74
CA GLY A 148 -18.67 -4.70 9.35
C GLY A 148 -18.66 -4.79 10.88
N SER A 149 -17.50 -5.03 11.49
CA SER A 149 -17.34 -4.94 12.95
C SER A 149 -17.02 -3.52 13.43
N SER A 150 -16.78 -2.59 12.49
CA SER A 150 -16.40 -1.22 12.81
C SER A 150 -17.61 -0.31 12.72
N SER A 151 -18.12 0.17 13.87
CA SER A 151 -19.24 1.12 13.92
C SER A 151 -19.00 2.41 13.12
N GLY A 152 -17.73 2.79 12.94
CA GLY A 152 -17.31 3.91 12.11
C GLY A 152 -17.39 3.66 10.59
N CYS A 153 -17.78 2.46 10.15
CA CYS A 153 -17.96 2.04 8.76
C CYS A 153 -19.40 1.57 8.50
N PRO A 154 -20.39 2.47 8.51
CA PRO A 154 -21.81 2.11 8.44
C PRO A 154 -22.27 1.47 7.12
N ASP A 155 -21.49 1.58 6.04
CA ASP A 155 -21.82 1.04 4.70
C ASP A 155 -20.84 -0.08 4.29
N ALA A 156 -20.47 -0.95 5.25
CA ALA A 156 -19.49 -2.01 5.05
C ALA A 156 -19.80 -2.91 3.83
N ASP A 157 -21.05 -3.33 3.68
CA ASP A 157 -21.45 -4.25 2.59
C ASP A 157 -21.26 -3.67 1.19
N ASN A 158 -21.30 -2.34 1.05
CA ASN A 158 -21.11 -1.67 -0.23
C ASN A 158 -19.76 -0.93 -0.33
N ILE A 159 -18.85 -1.13 0.62
CA ILE A 159 -17.58 -0.37 0.69
C ILE A 159 -16.67 -0.66 -0.50
N MET A 160 -16.80 -1.85 -1.09
CA MET A 160 -16.09 -2.28 -2.29
C MET A 160 -17.09 -2.77 -3.35
N SER A 161 -17.14 -2.07 -4.47
CA SER A 161 -17.82 -2.51 -5.71
C SER A 161 -17.10 -3.72 -6.34
N PRO A 162 -17.59 -4.33 -7.44
CA PRO A 162 -16.80 -5.32 -8.19
C PRO A 162 -15.40 -4.79 -8.52
N GLN A 163 -14.38 -5.53 -8.12
CA GLN A 163 -12.98 -5.08 -8.22
C GLN A 163 -12.28 -5.63 -9.47
N ARG A 164 -11.30 -4.88 -9.96
CA ARG A 164 -10.30 -5.34 -10.94
C ARG A 164 -8.92 -5.33 -10.30
N PHE A 165 -8.20 -6.46 -10.40
CA PHE A 165 -6.80 -6.54 -9.98
C PHE A 165 -5.88 -5.87 -11.00
N ILE A 166 -4.90 -5.13 -10.49
CA ILE A 166 -3.90 -4.41 -11.27
C ILE A 166 -2.53 -4.69 -10.65
N MET A 167 -1.56 -4.95 -11.51
CA MET A 167 -0.15 -5.03 -11.14
C MET A 167 0.61 -4.06 -12.05
N ASN A 168 1.33 -3.11 -11.45
CA ASN A 168 2.11 -2.13 -12.20
C ASN A 168 3.37 -1.72 -11.44
N ILE A 169 4.25 -1.05 -12.18
CA ILE A 169 5.37 -0.29 -11.62
C ILE A 169 5.27 1.11 -12.22
N ALA A 170 4.88 2.08 -11.40
CA ALA A 170 4.95 3.49 -11.72
C ALA A 170 6.32 4.06 -11.32
N PHE A 171 6.54 5.33 -11.63
CA PHE A 171 7.74 6.06 -11.24
C PHE A 171 7.37 7.46 -10.75
N CYS A 172 8.06 7.95 -9.73
CA CYS A 172 7.92 9.28 -9.17
C CYS A 172 6.46 9.55 -8.76
N GLY A 173 5.74 10.36 -9.52
CA GLY A 173 4.34 10.65 -9.28
C GLY A 173 4.08 11.25 -7.92
N ASP A 174 2.82 11.13 -7.47
CA ASP A 174 2.33 11.78 -6.28
C ASP A 174 2.98 11.31 -4.99
N TRP A 175 3.36 10.05 -4.89
CA TRP A 175 3.94 9.51 -3.67
C TRP A 175 5.46 9.42 -3.73
N ALA A 176 6.03 8.64 -4.66
CA ALA A 176 7.46 8.36 -4.66
C ALA A 176 8.33 9.62 -4.79
N SER A 177 7.85 10.64 -5.51
CA SER A 177 8.55 11.94 -5.61
C SER A 177 8.54 12.69 -4.29
N LYS A 178 7.39 12.76 -3.62
CA LYS A 178 7.20 13.58 -2.39
C LYS A 178 8.02 13.04 -1.23
N VAL A 179 8.27 11.73 -1.19
CA VAL A 179 9.06 11.09 -0.13
C VAL A 179 10.46 10.67 -0.60
N TRP A 180 10.91 11.09 -1.80
CA TRP A 180 12.25 10.77 -2.29
C TRP A 180 13.35 11.20 -1.31
N GLY A 181 13.20 12.37 -0.66
CA GLY A 181 14.17 12.86 0.32
C GLY A 181 14.32 11.97 1.56
N ASN A 182 13.37 11.08 1.82
CA ASN A 182 13.43 10.13 2.94
C ASN A 182 14.13 8.82 2.57
N SER A 183 14.52 8.65 1.31
CA SER A 183 15.17 7.45 0.80
C SER A 183 16.56 7.24 1.45
N PRO A 184 16.74 6.25 2.34
CA PRO A 184 18.00 6.11 3.08
C PRO A 184 19.21 5.85 2.18
N ALA A 185 19.05 5.11 1.08
CA ALA A 185 20.13 4.80 0.15
C ALA A 185 20.22 5.78 -1.03
N CYS A 186 19.12 6.42 -1.44
CA CYS A 186 19.10 7.22 -2.67
C CYS A 186 18.96 8.74 -2.50
N HIS A 187 18.61 9.27 -1.32
CA HIS A 187 18.44 10.73 -1.16
C HIS A 187 19.74 11.51 -1.46
N ASP A 188 20.90 10.98 -1.06
CA ASP A 188 22.22 11.59 -1.28
C ASP A 188 22.88 11.25 -2.63
N LEU A 189 22.35 10.24 -3.33
CA LEU A 189 22.90 9.75 -4.60
C LEU A 189 22.11 10.23 -5.83
N GLY A 190 20.97 10.89 -5.61
CA GLY A 190 20.15 11.50 -6.65
C GLY A 190 20.53 12.95 -6.95
N LEU A 191 20.40 13.37 -8.20
CA LEU A 191 20.46 14.80 -8.55
C LEU A 191 19.22 15.49 -7.98
N SER A 192 19.40 16.37 -6.99
CA SER A 192 18.31 17.26 -6.54
C SER A 192 18.02 18.27 -7.65
N TYR A 193 16.76 18.33 -8.08
CA TYR A 193 16.32 19.30 -9.09
C TYR A 193 16.23 20.68 -8.44
N ASN A 194 17.34 21.42 -8.43
CA ASN A 194 17.34 22.81 -8.01
C ASN A 194 17.04 23.67 -9.25
N HIS A 195 15.90 24.36 -9.28
CA HIS A 195 15.38 25.13 -10.41
C HIS A 195 16.31 26.23 -10.97
N THR A 196 17.48 26.45 -10.35
CA THR A 196 18.47 27.47 -10.71
C THR A 196 19.79 26.91 -11.28
N ALA A 197 19.99 25.58 -11.30
CA ALA A 197 21.25 25.00 -11.76
C ALA A 197 21.22 24.63 -13.25
N THR A 198 22.06 25.31 -14.03
CA THR A 198 22.36 25.06 -15.44
C THR A 198 22.46 23.57 -15.79
N ARG A 199 21.84 23.16 -16.92
CA ARG A 199 21.85 21.81 -17.50
C ARG A 199 23.29 21.33 -17.81
N LYS A 200 24.04 20.88 -16.80
CA LYS A 200 25.23 20.04 -17.03
C LYS A 200 24.77 18.59 -17.01
N LYS A 201 24.66 17.97 -18.19
CA LYS A 201 24.55 16.51 -18.34
C LYS A 201 25.81 15.87 -17.75
N LEU A 202 25.82 15.64 -16.44
CA LEU A 202 26.87 14.89 -15.78
C LEU A 202 26.67 13.40 -16.14
N ARG A 203 27.77 12.76 -16.57
CA ARG A 203 27.80 11.34 -16.90
C ARG A 203 27.40 10.53 -15.67
N VAL A 204 26.42 9.66 -15.86
CA VAL A 204 25.88 8.74 -14.85
C VAL A 204 26.97 7.76 -14.46
N SER A 205 27.36 7.69 -13.19
CA SER A 205 28.12 6.53 -12.69
C SER A 205 27.14 5.38 -12.41
N LYS A 206 27.62 4.14 -12.41
CA LYS A 206 26.82 2.93 -12.13
C LYS A 206 26.15 2.93 -10.75
N ASP A 207 26.54 3.86 -9.88
CA ASP A 207 26.19 3.89 -8.45
C ASP A 207 25.24 5.05 -8.09
N GLN A 208 24.62 5.72 -9.08
CA GLN A 208 23.73 6.86 -8.84
C GLN A 208 22.24 6.47 -8.94
N CYS A 209 21.49 6.69 -7.87
CA CYS A 209 20.05 6.58 -7.87
C CYS A 209 19.39 7.69 -8.71
N ARG A 210 18.24 7.39 -9.34
CA ARG A 210 17.48 8.37 -10.12
C ARG A 210 16.02 8.42 -9.72
N ALA A 211 15.53 9.64 -9.49
CA ALA A 211 14.12 9.96 -9.62
C ALA A 211 13.88 10.21 -11.12
N VAL A 212 13.36 9.22 -11.83
CA VAL A 212 12.96 9.38 -13.23
C VAL A 212 11.48 9.70 -13.20
N ASP A 213 11.12 10.97 -13.36
CA ASP A 213 9.76 11.32 -13.75
C ASP A 213 9.70 11.19 -15.28
N PRO A 214 9.07 10.13 -15.82
CA PRO A 214 9.00 9.94 -17.26
C PRO A 214 8.32 11.12 -17.96
N LEU A 215 7.46 11.89 -17.29
CA LEU A 215 6.83 13.08 -17.90
C LEU A 215 7.78 14.29 -17.94
N ALA A 216 8.71 14.40 -16.98
CA ALA A 216 9.69 15.50 -16.94
C ALA A 216 10.81 15.35 -17.99
N GLU A 217 11.15 14.11 -18.40
CA GLU A 217 12.13 13.88 -19.46
C GLU A 217 11.59 14.16 -20.88
N TYR A 218 10.27 14.22 -21.05
CA TYR A 218 9.60 14.59 -22.32
C TYR A 218 8.96 15.99 -22.29
N ALA A 219 9.04 16.72 -21.18
CA ALA A 219 8.63 18.11 -21.12
C ALA A 219 9.68 19.00 -21.85
N PRO A 220 9.28 19.83 -22.83
CA PRO A 220 10.20 20.64 -23.64
C PRO A 220 11.09 21.60 -22.83
#